data_AF-A0A2R5LCH9-F1
#
_entry.id   AF-A0A2R5LCH9-F1
#
_cell.length_a   1.000
_cell.length_b   1.000
_cell.length_c   1.000
_cell.angle_alpha   90.00
_cell.angle_beta   90.00
_cell.angle_gamma   90.00
#
_symmetry.space_group_name_H-M   'P 1'
#
loop_
_entity.id
_entity.type
_entity.pdbx_description
1 polymer ?
#
loop_
_entity_poly.entity_id
_entity_poly.type
_entity_poly.pdbx_seq_one_letter_code
_entity_poly.pdbx_strand_id
1 'polypeptide(L)'
;EEARDVTEDDGPAKIPQDLLKKYILYAREKVHPKLNQMDQDKVAKMYSELRRESMATGSIPITVRHIESMIRLAEAHARLHLRDYVHEDDVNMAIRIMLESFINTQKYSVMRSMSKTFQRYLAYKKDNNELLLFVLKQLVQEQLNFVRNRYGSEPDVIEIQ
;
A
#
# COMPACT_ATOMS: atom_id res chain seq x y z
N GLU A 1 -20.93 2.58 40.38
CA GLU A 1 -20.42 3.51 39.35
C GLU A 1 -19.60 2.68 38.38
N GLU A 2 -20.30 2.01 37.48
CA GLU A 2 -19.70 1.07 36.53
C GLU A 2 -19.14 1.85 35.35
N ALA A 3 -17.84 1.67 35.11
CA ALA A 3 -17.15 2.23 33.97
C ALA A 3 -17.78 1.67 32.69
N ARG A 4 -18.38 2.57 31.89
CA ARG A 4 -18.82 2.27 30.54
C ARG A 4 -17.59 2.02 29.68
N ASP A 5 -17.32 0.75 29.40
CA ASP A 5 -16.42 0.34 28.32
C ASP A 5 -17.13 0.63 26.99
N VAL A 6 -16.91 1.83 26.46
CA VAL A 6 -17.39 2.22 25.13
C VAL A 6 -16.21 2.28 24.18
N THR A 7 -15.87 1.14 23.60
CA THR A 7 -15.35 1.11 22.24
C THR A 7 -16.03 -0.05 21.50
N GLU A 8 -17.23 0.18 21.00
CA GLU A 8 -17.73 -0.55 19.83
C GLU A 8 -16.83 -0.17 18.64
N ASP A 9 -15.70 -0.85 18.57
CA ASP A 9 -14.79 -0.83 17.44
C ASP A 9 -15.37 -1.76 16.36
N ASP A 10 -16.34 -1.25 15.60
CA ASP A 10 -17.00 -1.96 14.49
C ASP A 10 -16.09 -2.05 13.23
N GLY A 11 -14.79 -2.25 13.48
CA GLY A 11 -13.75 -2.53 12.49
C GLY A 11 -13.46 -4.04 12.42
N PRO A 12 -12.72 -4.50 11.40
CA PRO A 12 -12.32 -5.91 11.32
C PRO A 12 -11.64 -6.31 12.63
N ALA A 13 -12.10 -7.42 13.22
CA ALA A 13 -11.65 -7.91 14.54
C ALA A 13 -10.13 -7.79 14.69
N LYS A 14 -9.68 -6.86 15.52
CA LYS A 14 -8.26 -6.58 15.72
C LYS A 14 -7.59 -7.79 16.38
N ILE A 15 -6.44 -8.19 15.85
CA ILE A 15 -5.66 -9.30 16.42
C ILE A 15 -5.24 -8.92 17.86
N PRO A 16 -5.47 -9.78 18.87
CA PRO A 16 -5.03 -9.53 20.23
C PRO A 16 -3.51 -9.29 20.31
N GLN A 17 -3.09 -8.30 21.10
CA GLN A 17 -1.68 -7.87 21.17
C GLN A 17 -0.74 -8.98 21.63
N ASP A 18 -1.18 -9.83 22.57
CA ASP A 18 -0.35 -10.94 23.08
C ASP A 18 -0.10 -12.01 22.02
N LEU A 19 -1.08 -12.27 21.15
CA LEU A 19 -0.92 -13.20 20.03
C LEU A 19 0.04 -12.63 18.99
N LEU A 20 -0.11 -11.35 18.63
CA LEU A 20 0.74 -10.68 17.64
C LEU A 20 2.22 -10.68 18.06
N LYS A 21 2.52 -10.39 19.34
CA LYS A 21 3.89 -10.44 19.87
C LYS A 21 4.52 -11.83 19.72
N LYS A 22 3.78 -12.88 20.12
CA LYS A 22 4.23 -14.27 19.99
C LYS A 22 4.44 -14.66 18.52
N TYR A 23 3.55 -14.21 17.64
CA TYR A 23 3.63 -14.46 16.21
C TYR A 23 4.90 -13.86 15.58
N ILE A 24 5.17 -12.58 15.84
CA ILE A 24 6.35 -11.89 15.32
C ILE A 24 7.65 -12.55 15.83
N LEU A 25 7.69 -12.93 17.11
CA LEU A 25 8.84 -13.61 17.70
C LEU A 25 9.09 -14.95 17.00
N TYR A 26 8.06 -15.78 16.86
CA TYR A 26 8.15 -17.07 16.17
C TYR A 26 8.61 -16.92 14.72
N ALA A 27 7.97 -16.01 13.97
CA ALA A 27 8.30 -15.78 12.57
C ALA A 27 9.76 -15.31 12.38
N ARG A 28 10.29 -14.50 13.31
CA ARG A 28 11.67 -14.01 13.26
C ARG A 28 12.71 -15.09 13.57
N GLU A 29 12.42 -15.97 14.52
CA GLU A 29 13.38 -16.99 14.98
C GLU A 29 13.35 -18.28 14.17
N LYS A 30 12.20 -18.65 13.61
CA LYS A 30 12.01 -19.97 13.00
C LYS A 30 11.95 -19.94 11.47
N VAL A 31 11.63 -18.79 10.87
CA VAL A 31 11.39 -18.71 9.42
C VAL A 31 12.46 -17.85 8.75
N HIS A 32 13.23 -18.50 7.88
CA HIS A 32 14.29 -17.89 7.07
C HIS A 32 14.03 -18.19 5.58
N PRO A 33 13.20 -17.36 4.91
CA PRO A 33 12.79 -17.61 3.53
C PRO A 33 13.98 -17.64 2.57
N LYS A 34 13.96 -18.55 1.61
CA LYS A 34 14.96 -18.66 0.53
C LYS A 34 14.42 -18.11 -0.78
N LEU A 35 15.31 -17.53 -1.59
CA LEU A 35 14.99 -16.83 -2.85
C LEU A 35 14.94 -17.73 -4.11
N ASN A 36 14.96 -19.05 -3.95
CA ASN A 36 15.22 -20.00 -5.05
C ASN A 36 14.16 -20.02 -6.18
N GLN A 37 12.98 -19.44 -5.97
CA GLN A 37 11.84 -19.46 -6.92
C GLN A 37 11.44 -18.06 -7.41
N MET A 38 12.28 -17.04 -7.20
CA MET A 38 11.96 -15.68 -7.65
C MET A 38 12.28 -15.51 -9.14
N ASP A 39 11.34 -14.92 -9.88
CA ASP A 39 11.54 -14.45 -11.25
C ASP A 39 12.48 -13.22 -11.26
N GLN A 40 13.77 -13.48 -11.49
CA GLN A 40 14.80 -12.45 -11.57
C GLN A 40 14.63 -11.54 -12.79
N ASP A 41 14.10 -12.08 -13.89
CA ASP A 41 13.90 -11.34 -15.14
C ASP A 41 12.83 -10.27 -14.96
N LYS A 42 11.76 -10.58 -14.22
CA LYS A 42 10.72 -9.62 -13.84
C LYS A 42 11.28 -8.43 -13.06
N VAL A 43 12.15 -8.69 -12.09
CA VAL A 43 12.81 -7.65 -11.29
C VAL A 43 13.73 -6.78 -12.17
N ALA A 44 14.53 -7.42 -13.03
CA ALA A 44 15.43 -6.73 -13.95
C ALA A 44 14.66 -5.83 -14.95
N LYS A 45 13.53 -6.32 -15.46
CA LYS A 45 12.66 -5.56 -16.37
C LYS A 45 12.04 -4.34 -15.68
N MET A 46 11.47 -4.54 -14.49
CA MET A 46 10.90 -3.43 -13.70
C MET A 46 11.96 -2.37 -13.38
N TYR A 47 13.16 -2.78 -12.94
CA TYR A 47 14.24 -1.85 -12.66
C TYR A 47 14.68 -1.07 -13.90
N SER A 48 14.79 -1.74 -15.05
CA SER A 48 15.16 -1.11 -16.32
C SER A 48 14.13 -0.07 -16.75
N GLU A 49 12.84 -0.40 -16.67
CA GLU A 49 11.74 0.52 -16.94
C GLU A 49 11.77 1.72 -15.98
N LEU A 50 11.87 1.48 -14.68
CA LEU A 50 11.88 2.52 -13.64
C LEU A 50 13.10 3.46 -13.75
N ARG A 51 14.27 2.91 -14.07
CA ARG A 51 15.48 3.70 -14.28
C ARG A 51 15.35 4.60 -15.50
N ARG A 52 14.78 4.09 -16.60
CA ARG A 52 14.55 4.87 -17.82
C ARG A 52 13.60 6.04 -17.57
N GLU A 53 12.45 5.78 -16.93
CA GLU A 53 11.45 6.82 -16.63
C GLU A 53 11.99 7.88 -15.66
N SER A 54 12.76 7.46 -14.65
CA SER A 54 13.37 8.40 -13.71
C SER A 54 14.40 9.32 -14.37
N MET A 55 15.20 8.78 -15.29
CA MET A 55 16.18 9.59 -16.04
C MET A 55 15.50 10.57 -16.99
N ALA A 56 14.44 10.13 -17.69
CA ALA A 56 13.68 10.97 -18.61
C ALA A 56 13.02 12.17 -17.90
N THR A 57 12.61 11.98 -16.64
CA THR A 57 11.88 13.00 -15.90
C THR A 57 12.78 13.91 -15.04
N GLY A 58 14.09 13.64 -15.00
CA GLY A 58 15.03 14.38 -14.17
C GLY A 58 14.82 14.19 -12.66
N SER A 59 14.18 13.09 -12.26
CA SER A 59 14.04 12.68 -10.86
C SER A 59 15.30 11.98 -10.34
N ILE A 60 15.40 11.84 -9.02
CA ILE A 60 16.53 11.12 -8.38
C ILE A 60 16.54 9.67 -8.90
N PRO A 61 17.64 9.21 -9.49
CA PRO A 61 17.69 7.90 -10.14
C PRO A 61 17.57 6.75 -9.14
N ILE A 62 16.86 5.70 -9.52
CA ILE A 62 16.81 4.44 -8.77
C ILE A 62 18.21 3.80 -8.71
N THR A 63 18.58 3.33 -7.52
CA THR A 63 19.86 2.67 -7.25
C THR A 63 19.67 1.19 -6.96
N VAL A 64 20.77 0.42 -6.99
CA VAL A 64 20.77 -1.00 -6.61
C VAL A 64 20.27 -1.24 -5.18
N ARG A 65 20.45 -0.27 -4.28
CA ARG A 65 19.92 -0.32 -2.91
C ARG A 65 18.40 -0.46 -2.87
N HIS A 66 17.69 0.12 -3.83
CA HIS A 66 16.24 -0.02 -3.92
C HIS A 66 15.82 -1.45 -4.28
N ILE A 67 16.60 -2.14 -5.12
CA ILE A 67 16.39 -3.56 -5.43
C ILE A 67 16.65 -4.42 -4.20
N GLU A 68 17.73 -4.18 -3.46
CA GLU A 68 18.03 -4.90 -2.22
C GLU A 68 16.92 -4.70 -1.16
N SER A 69 16.41 -3.47 -1.03
CA SER A 69 15.27 -3.17 -0.15
C SER A 69 14.01 -3.92 -0.58
N MET A 70 13.76 -4.02 -1.88
CA MET A 70 12.64 -4.79 -2.41
C MET A 70 12.75 -6.28 -2.09
N ILE A 71 13.94 -6.87 -2.25
CA ILE A 71 14.18 -8.28 -1.90
C ILE A 71 13.92 -8.50 -0.40
N ARG A 72 14.42 -7.61 0.46
CA ARG A 72 14.13 -7.66 1.91
C ARG A 72 12.64 -7.57 2.24
N LEU A 73 11.88 -6.76 1.49
CA LEU A 73 10.43 -6.68 1.64
C LEU A 73 9.73 -7.98 1.22
N ALA A 74 10.18 -8.61 0.13
CA ALA A 74 9.63 -9.90 -0.31
C ALA A 74 9.89 -11.01 0.71
N GLU A 75 11.10 -11.08 1.27
CA GLU A 75 11.44 -12.01 2.35
C GLU A 75 10.63 -11.72 3.62
N ALA A 76 10.45 -10.44 3.98
CA ALA A 76 9.61 -10.05 5.11
C ALA A 76 8.15 -10.48 4.91
N HIS A 77 7.62 -10.35 3.70
CA HIS A 77 6.27 -10.78 3.36
C HIS A 77 6.12 -12.30 3.41
N ALA A 78 7.10 -13.06 2.91
CA ALA A 78 7.12 -14.52 3.05
C ALA A 78 7.21 -14.95 4.53
N ARG A 79 8.02 -14.26 5.34
CA ARG A 79 8.14 -14.48 6.79
C ARG A 79 6.82 -14.19 7.51
N LEU A 80 6.09 -13.15 7.11
CA LEU A 80 4.75 -12.85 7.63
C LEU A 80 3.74 -13.95 7.34
N HIS A 81 3.95 -14.77 6.30
CA HIS A 81 3.12 -15.94 5.98
C HIS A 81 3.69 -17.26 6.50
N LEU A 82 4.77 -17.21 7.29
CA LEU A 82 5.52 -18.37 7.77
C LEU A 82 5.98 -19.32 6.65
N ARG A 83 6.31 -18.77 5.48
CA ARG A 83 6.77 -19.53 4.31
C ARG A 83 8.29 -19.61 4.28
N ASP A 84 8.81 -20.79 3.95
CA ASP A 84 10.25 -21.01 3.78
C ASP A 84 10.79 -20.57 2.41
N TYR A 85 9.89 -20.20 1.49
CA TYR A 85 10.23 -19.79 0.13
C TYR A 85 9.46 -18.54 -0.28
N VAL A 86 10.17 -17.63 -0.95
CA VAL A 86 9.57 -16.42 -1.53
C VAL A 86 8.83 -16.80 -2.82
N HIS A 87 7.55 -16.46 -2.88
CA HIS A 87 6.68 -16.67 -4.04
C HIS A 87 6.57 -15.41 -4.89
N GLU A 88 6.05 -15.55 -6.12
CA GLU A 88 5.84 -14.41 -7.02
C GLU A 88 4.91 -13.34 -6.42
N ASP A 89 3.92 -13.75 -5.63
CA ASP A 89 3.02 -12.84 -4.92
C ASP A 89 3.75 -11.91 -3.93
N ASP A 90 4.77 -12.43 -3.25
CA ASP A 90 5.56 -11.67 -2.28
C ASP A 90 6.40 -10.61 -3.00
N VAL A 91 6.92 -10.96 -4.17
CA VAL A 91 7.68 -10.06 -5.06
C VAL A 91 6.78 -8.99 -5.65
N ASN A 92 5.59 -9.36 -6.12
CA ASN A 92 4.60 -8.41 -6.64
C ASN A 92 4.19 -7.38 -5.59
N MET A 93 3.98 -7.84 -4.35
CA MET A 93 3.69 -6.95 -3.21
C MET A 93 4.88 -6.02 -2.91
N ALA A 94 6.10 -6.56 -2.87
CA ALA A 94 7.30 -5.77 -2.62
C ALA A 94 7.54 -4.69 -3.70
N ILE A 95 7.32 -5.04 -4.98
CA ILE A 95 7.39 -4.10 -6.11
C ILE A 95 6.38 -2.97 -5.91
N ARG A 96 5.12 -3.30 -5.59
CA ARG A 96 4.07 -2.31 -5.35
C ARG A 96 4.46 -1.33 -4.24
N ILE A 97 4.87 -1.85 -3.07
CA ILE A 97 5.23 -1.01 -1.91
C ILE A 97 6.41 -0.09 -2.24
N MET A 98 7.45 -0.63 -2.89
CA MET A 98 8.62 0.15 -3.29
C MET A 98 8.26 1.26 -4.30
N LEU A 99 7.46 0.94 -5.30
CA LEU A 99 7.01 1.90 -6.30
C LEU A 99 6.15 2.99 -5.68
N GLU A 100 5.19 2.62 -4.83
CA GLU A 100 4.31 3.55 -4.15
C GLU A 100 5.10 4.52 -3.27
N SER A 101 6.02 4.01 -2.45
CA SER A 101 6.92 4.84 -1.65
C SER A 101 7.78 5.76 -2.52
N PHE A 102 8.35 5.27 -3.62
CA PHE A 102 9.21 6.05 -4.50
C PHE A 102 8.45 7.15 -5.25
N ILE A 103 7.31 6.81 -5.85
CA ILE A 103 6.47 7.73 -6.64
C ILE A 103 5.95 8.87 -5.77
N ASN A 104 5.55 8.59 -4.53
CA ASN A 104 5.06 9.61 -3.59
C ASN A 104 6.13 10.64 -3.19
N THR A 105 7.41 10.32 -3.33
CA THR A 105 8.51 11.28 -3.07
C THR A 105 8.84 12.18 -4.26
N GLN A 106 8.23 11.94 -5.43
CA GLN A 106 8.49 12.71 -6.64
C GLN A 106 7.65 13.98 -6.73
N LYS A 107 8.09 14.92 -7.56
CA LYS A 107 7.30 16.13 -7.89
C LYS A 107 5.94 15.73 -8.45
N TYR A 108 4.90 16.51 -8.16
CA TYR A 108 3.50 16.17 -8.49
C TYR A 108 3.26 15.80 -9.97
N SER A 109 3.85 16.54 -10.92
CA SER A 109 3.72 16.24 -12.36
C SER A 109 4.36 14.90 -12.73
N VAL A 110 5.51 14.59 -12.13
CA VAL A 110 6.26 13.34 -12.29
C VAL A 110 5.51 12.19 -11.66
N MET A 111 5.03 12.37 -10.44
CA MET A 111 4.21 11.41 -9.70
C MET A 111 3.01 10.97 -10.54
N ARG A 112 2.27 11.92 -11.17
CA ARG A 112 1.15 11.59 -12.06
C ARG A 112 1.57 10.79 -13.29
N SER A 113 2.65 11.20 -13.96
CA SER A 113 3.19 10.50 -15.13
C SER A 113 3.62 9.08 -14.77
N MET A 114 4.42 8.93 -13.72
CA MET A 114 4.91 7.65 -13.23
C MET A 114 3.79 6.72 -12.75
N SER A 115 2.79 7.26 -12.03
CA SER A 115 1.63 6.48 -11.59
C SER A 115 0.88 5.88 -12.78
N LYS A 116 0.79 6.61 -13.89
CA LYS A 116 0.17 6.12 -15.13
C LYS A 116 1.03 5.05 -15.81
N THR A 117 2.35 5.27 -15.92
CA THR A 117 3.26 4.30 -16.53
C THR A 117 3.32 2.98 -15.76
N PHE A 118 3.37 3.04 -14.42
CA PHE A 118 3.49 1.87 -13.56
C PHE A 118 2.15 1.36 -13.01
N GLN A 119 1.01 1.78 -13.59
CA GLN A 119 -0.33 1.44 -13.10
C GLN A 119 -0.55 -0.07 -12.95
N ARG A 120 0.02 -0.89 -13.84
CA ARG A 120 -0.08 -2.36 -13.78
C ARG A 120 0.51 -2.94 -12.48
N TYR A 121 1.63 -2.40 -12.01
CA TYR A 121 2.27 -2.87 -10.78
C TYR A 121 1.55 -2.32 -9.54
N LEU A 122 1.07 -1.08 -9.60
CA LEU A 122 0.35 -0.42 -8.50
C LEU A 122 -1.06 -0.98 -8.27
N ALA A 123 -1.72 -1.50 -9.32
CA ALA A 123 -3.06 -2.08 -9.23
C ALA A 123 -3.07 -3.47 -8.57
N TYR A 124 -1.92 -4.11 -8.37
CA TYR A 124 -1.84 -5.47 -7.81
C TYR A 124 -2.42 -5.53 -6.38
N LYS A 125 -3.44 -6.37 -6.16
CA LYS A 125 -4.17 -6.52 -4.89
C LYS A 125 -4.65 -5.19 -4.28
N LYS A 126 -4.97 -4.19 -5.11
CA LYS A 126 -5.61 -2.97 -4.62
C LYS A 126 -7.09 -3.25 -4.39
N ASP A 127 -7.62 -2.81 -3.25
CA ASP A 127 -9.02 -2.97 -2.93
C ASP A 127 -9.85 -1.97 -3.75
N ASN A 128 -10.78 -2.47 -4.57
CA ASN A 128 -11.66 -1.62 -5.37
C ASN A 128 -12.65 -0.84 -4.49
N ASN A 129 -12.93 -1.35 -3.29
CA ASN A 129 -13.81 -0.70 -2.33
C ASN A 129 -13.21 0.61 -1.80
N GLU A 130 -11.89 0.70 -1.70
CA GLU A 130 -11.20 1.92 -1.29
C GLU A 130 -11.43 3.04 -2.31
N LEU A 131 -11.46 2.71 -3.61
CA LEU A 131 -11.75 3.69 -4.66
C LEU A 131 -13.21 4.16 -4.60
N LEU A 132 -14.16 3.23 -4.40
CA LEU A 132 -15.57 3.57 -4.18
C LEU A 132 -15.74 4.48 -2.96
N LEU A 133 -15.09 4.14 -1.84
CA LEU A 133 -15.13 4.94 -0.62
C LEU A 133 -14.50 6.32 -0.84
N PHE A 134 -13.41 6.42 -1.61
CA PHE A 134 -12.79 7.69 -1.94
C PHE A 134 -13.73 8.59 -2.75
N VAL A 135 -14.37 8.04 -3.80
CA VAL A 135 -15.34 8.78 -4.63
C VAL A 135 -16.55 9.19 -3.78
N LEU A 136 -17.07 8.28 -2.96
CA LEU A 136 -18.18 8.57 -2.06
C LEU A 136 -17.83 9.70 -1.07
N LYS A 137 -16.66 9.66 -0.43
CA LYS A 137 -16.19 10.73 0.46
C LYS A 137 -16.07 12.07 -0.27
N GLN A 138 -15.62 12.06 -1.52
CA GLN A 138 -15.54 13.27 -2.33
C GLN A 138 -16.94 13.86 -2.61
N LEU A 139 -17.89 13.03 -3.05
CA LEU A 139 -19.27 13.45 -3.30
C LEU A 139 -19.95 13.98 -2.03
N VAL A 140 -19.75 13.30 -0.89
CA VAL A 140 -20.24 13.74 0.43
C VAL A 140 -19.66 15.10 0.80
N GLN A 141 -18.34 15.29 0.64
CA GLN A 141 -17.67 16.56 0.93
C GLN A 141 -18.18 17.70 0.04
N GLU A 142 -18.38 17.45 -1.25
CA GLU A 142 -18.94 18.43 -2.17
C GLU A 142 -20.37 18.85 -1.76
N GLN A 143 -21.21 17.88 -1.39
CA GLN A 143 -22.57 18.17 -0.89
C GLN A 143 -22.57 18.90 0.45
N LEU A 144 -21.71 18.50 1.39
CA LEU A 144 -21.56 19.20 2.68
C LEU A 144 -21.15 20.66 2.47
N ASN A 145 -20.18 20.91 1.60
CA ASN A 145 -19.73 22.27 1.29
C ASN A 145 -20.84 23.09 0.63
N PHE A 146 -21.63 22.48 -0.26
CA PHE A 146 -22.77 23.14 -0.88
C PHE A 146 -23.85 23.52 0.15
N VAL A 147 -24.27 22.57 0.99
CA VAL A 147 -25.31 22.79 2.01
C VAL A 147 -24.83 23.79 3.06
N ARG A 148 -23.59 23.68 3.53
CA ARG A 148 -23.00 24.60 4.51
C ARG A 148 -22.92 26.02 3.98
N ASN A 149 -22.48 26.22 2.73
CA ASN A 149 -22.40 27.56 2.13
C ASN A 149 -23.78 28.17 1.85
N ARG A 150 -24.79 27.33 1.60
CA ARG A 150 -26.15 27.79 1.26
C ARG A 150 -27.04 28.03 2.48
N TYR A 151 -26.96 27.17 3.49
CA TYR A 151 -27.89 27.15 4.62
C TYR A 151 -27.22 27.38 5.99
N GLY A 152 -25.89 27.35 6.09
CA GLY A 152 -25.14 27.61 7.32
C GLY A 152 -25.26 26.53 8.41
N SER A 153 -26.05 25.47 8.17
CA SER A 153 -26.26 24.33 9.07
C SER A 153 -25.64 23.05 8.51
N GLU A 154 -25.06 22.21 9.38
CA GLU A 154 -24.64 20.85 9.01
C GLU A 154 -25.83 19.89 9.11
N PRO A 155 -26.23 19.23 8.00
CA PRO A 155 -27.32 18.25 8.04
C PRO A 155 -26.85 16.91 8.63
N ASP A 156 -27.72 16.26 9.42
CA ASP A 156 -27.46 14.92 9.97
C ASP A 156 -27.50 13.80 8.90
N VAL A 157 -28.17 14.04 7.77
CA VAL A 157 -28.31 13.09 6.65
C VAL A 157 -28.08 13.81 5.33
N ILE A 158 -27.29 13.19 4.44
CA ILE A 158 -26.97 13.72 3.11
C ILE A 158 -27.45 12.71 2.07
N GLU A 159 -28.36 13.14 1.20
CA GLU A 159 -28.76 12.36 0.03
C GLU A 159 -27.82 12.64 -1.13
N ILE A 160 -27.24 11.58 -1.69
CA ILE A 160 -26.35 11.62 -2.85
C ILE A 160 -27.13 11.02 -4.02
N GLN A 161 -27.39 11.81 -5.06
CA GLN A 161 -28.07 11.36 -6.29
C GLN A 161 -27.12 10.62 -7.24
#